data_AF-A0A1F1ZMS3-F1
#
_entry.id   AF-A0A1F1ZMS3-F1
#
_cell.length_a   1.000
_cell.length_b   1.000
_cell.length_c   1.000
_cell.angle_alpha   90.00
_cell.angle_beta   90.00
_cell.angle_gamma   90.00
#
_symmetry.space_group_name_H-M   'P 1'
#
loop_
_entity.id
_entity.type
_entity.pdbx_description
1 polymer ?
#
loop_
_entity_poly.entity_id
_entity_poly.type
_entity_poly.pdbx_seq_one_letter_code
_entity_poly.pdbx_strand_id
1 'polypeptide(L)'
;MDRKGICTLLDQAQVEYQEHEDNVVVVLPGEKRLKTNCIFIPQQGTFRVEAFICRKVEEAHEEVYKLLLQANWRSLGVHYTLDHNNDIYLVGQFPDSTTADDIQRILGQVLERADADFNRILERGFASSIRHEWAWRLSRGEPTFNLAAFAHLKPSEAEVSLLAPPPGSKLASDIHNPREDEPEDKPQEDKPQDEKPQP
;
A
#
# COMPACT_ATOMS: atom_id res chain seq x y z
N MET A 1 14.16 -18.55 4.20
CA MET A 1 14.17 -18.75 2.75
C MET A 1 15.02 -17.67 2.14
N ASP A 2 15.89 -18.03 1.20
CA ASP A 2 16.57 -17.04 0.36
C ASP A 2 15.64 -16.54 -0.75
N ARG A 3 16.08 -15.50 -1.47
CA ARG A 3 15.30 -14.89 -2.55
C ARG A 3 14.96 -15.89 -3.67
N LYS A 4 15.90 -16.77 -4.02
CA LYS A 4 15.71 -17.79 -5.07
C LYS A 4 14.64 -18.81 -4.68
N GLY A 5 14.60 -19.22 -3.42
CA GLY A 5 13.55 -20.08 -2.89
C GLY A 5 12.17 -19.43 -2.99
N ILE A 6 12.06 -18.13 -2.71
CA ILE A 6 10.82 -17.38 -2.87
C ILE A 6 10.39 -17.31 -4.34
N CYS A 7 11.29 -17.00 -5.27
CA CYS A 7 10.99 -17.00 -6.71
C CYS A 7 10.47 -18.36 -7.18
N THR A 8 11.15 -19.45 -6.80
CA THR A 8 10.75 -20.82 -7.13
C THR A 8 9.36 -21.15 -6.59
N LEU A 9 9.07 -20.72 -5.36
CA LEU A 9 7.77 -20.93 -4.72
C LEU A 9 6.65 -20.15 -5.44
N LEU A 10 6.92 -18.92 -5.88
CA LEU A 10 5.98 -18.11 -6.64
C LEU A 10 5.74 -18.67 -8.05
N ASP A 11 6.78 -19.18 -8.72
CA ASP A 11 6.65 -19.88 -10.00
C ASP A 11 5.74 -21.11 -9.88
N GLN A 12 5.93 -21.92 -8.83
CA GLN A 12 5.08 -23.08 -8.53
C GLN A 12 3.63 -22.67 -8.23
N ALA A 13 3.45 -21.54 -7.56
CA ALA A 13 2.14 -20.96 -7.29
C ALA A 13 1.52 -20.28 -8.52
N GLN A 14 2.23 -20.17 -9.65
CA GLN A 14 1.77 -19.47 -10.85
C GLN A 14 1.43 -17.99 -10.59
N VAL A 15 2.25 -17.34 -9.77
CA VAL A 15 2.09 -15.91 -9.42
C VAL A 15 3.15 -15.10 -10.15
N GLU A 16 2.73 -14.10 -10.91
CA GLU A 16 3.65 -13.15 -11.53
C GLU A 16 4.27 -12.23 -10.47
N TYR A 17 5.57 -11.98 -10.59
CA TYR A 17 6.32 -11.13 -9.68
C TYR A 17 7.39 -10.31 -10.40
N GLN A 18 7.92 -9.32 -9.68
CA GLN A 18 9.06 -8.51 -10.06
C GLN A 18 10.14 -8.65 -9.00
N GLU A 19 11.38 -8.86 -9.42
CA GLU A 19 12.53 -8.83 -8.50
C GLU A 19 12.95 -7.38 -8.27
N HIS A 20 13.17 -7.00 -7.01
CA HIS A 20 13.61 -5.66 -6.64
C HIS A 20 14.65 -5.74 -5.52
N GLU A 21 15.91 -5.45 -5.86
CA GLU A 21 17.05 -5.59 -4.95
C GLU A 21 17.09 -7.00 -4.32
N ASP A 22 16.97 -7.06 -2.98
CA ASP A 22 16.94 -8.31 -2.20
C ASP A 22 15.54 -8.90 -2.03
N ASN A 23 14.50 -8.22 -2.51
CA ASN A 23 13.10 -8.59 -2.29
C ASN A 23 12.41 -9.02 -3.60
N VAL A 24 11.22 -9.61 -3.44
CA VAL A 24 10.34 -9.96 -4.56
C VAL A 24 8.98 -9.29 -4.37
N VAL A 25 8.43 -8.68 -5.41
CA VAL A 25 7.18 -7.91 -5.35
C VAL A 25 6.11 -8.58 -6.20
N VAL A 26 4.95 -8.83 -5.60
CA VAL A 26 3.73 -9.31 -6.26
C VAL A 26 2.71 -8.18 -6.26
N VAL A 27 2.12 -7.90 -7.43
CA VAL A 27 1.09 -6.86 -7.57
C VAL A 27 -0.29 -7.52 -7.66
N LEU A 28 -1.11 -7.35 -6.64
CA LEU A 28 -2.47 -7.88 -6.61
C LEU A 28 -3.47 -6.84 -7.17
N PRO A 29 -4.36 -7.24 -8.10
CA PRO A 29 -5.45 -6.39 -8.56
C PRO A 29 -6.53 -6.31 -7.48
N GLY A 30 -6.97 -5.10 -7.11
CA GLY A 30 -8.07 -4.91 -6.16
C GLY A 30 -9.27 -4.21 -6.79
N GLU A 31 -10.43 -4.37 -6.15
CA GLU A 31 -11.69 -3.78 -6.61
C GLU A 31 -11.85 -2.34 -6.13
N LYS A 32 -11.66 -2.13 -4.82
CA LYS A 32 -11.80 -0.80 -4.19
C LYS A 32 -10.46 -0.09 -4.15
N ARG A 33 -9.40 -0.85 -3.96
CA ARG A 33 -8.03 -0.36 -4.09
C ARG A 33 -7.47 -0.78 -5.44
N LEU A 34 -6.98 0.17 -6.23
CA LEU A 34 -6.53 -0.07 -7.60
C LEU A 34 -5.47 -1.18 -7.70
N LYS A 35 -4.47 -1.18 -6.80
CA LYS A 35 -3.41 -2.18 -6.71
C LYS A 35 -2.94 -2.34 -5.27
N THR A 36 -2.62 -3.58 -4.88
CA THR A 36 -1.96 -3.88 -3.61
C THR A 36 -0.64 -4.58 -3.86
N ASN A 37 0.46 -3.90 -3.55
CA ASN A 37 1.80 -4.46 -3.67
C ASN A 37 2.12 -5.30 -2.42
N CYS A 38 2.49 -6.56 -2.64
CA CYS A 38 2.95 -7.49 -1.61
C CYS A 38 4.44 -7.71 -1.79
N ILE A 39 5.22 -7.38 -0.76
CA ILE A 39 6.67 -7.52 -0.75
C ILE A 39 7.01 -8.80 0.01
N PHE A 40 7.74 -9.69 -0.63
CA PHE A 40 8.30 -10.89 -0.06
C PHE A 40 9.75 -10.62 0.32
N ILE A 41 10.05 -10.73 1.61
CA ILE A 41 11.31 -10.36 2.22
C ILE A 41 12.01 -11.64 2.70
N PRO A 42 13.14 -12.04 2.10
CA PRO A 42 13.92 -13.19 2.53
C PRO A 42 14.40 -13.05 3.99
N GLN A 43 14.38 -14.17 4.73
CA GLN A 43 14.91 -14.26 6.08
C GLN A 43 15.56 -15.64 6.30
N GLN A 44 16.32 -15.82 7.37
CA GLN A 44 16.91 -17.12 7.67
C GLN A 44 15.84 -18.12 8.15
N GLY A 45 15.58 -19.17 7.37
CA GLY A 45 14.59 -20.22 7.70
C GLY A 45 13.10 -19.81 7.61
N THR A 46 12.82 -18.54 7.28
CA THR A 46 11.48 -18.01 7.02
C THR A 46 11.49 -16.99 5.87
N PHE A 47 10.34 -16.47 5.48
CA PHE A 47 10.21 -15.22 4.73
C PHE A 47 9.06 -14.40 5.30
N ARG A 48 9.11 -13.08 5.09
CA ARG A 48 8.05 -12.17 5.52
C ARG A 48 7.29 -11.65 4.29
N VAL A 49 5.98 -11.51 4.40
CA VAL A 49 5.13 -10.87 3.41
C VAL A 49 4.58 -9.59 4.01
N GLU A 50 4.76 -8.48 3.32
CA GLU A 50 4.26 -7.17 3.73
C GLU A 50 3.44 -6.53 2.62
N ALA A 51 2.26 -6.01 2.97
CA ALA A 51 1.46 -5.19 2.08
C ALA A 51 1.13 -3.87 2.78
N PHE A 52 1.62 -2.76 2.22
CA PHE A 52 1.25 -1.42 2.67
C PHE A 52 -0.23 -1.20 2.42
N ILE A 53 -0.98 -0.69 3.40
CA ILE A 53 -2.42 -0.43 3.27
C ILE A 53 -2.68 1.07 3.12
N CYS A 54 -2.24 1.87 4.09
CA CYS A 54 -2.35 3.31 4.05
C CYS A 54 -1.34 3.98 4.99
N ARG A 55 -1.13 5.28 4.77
CA ARG A 55 -0.36 6.11 5.68
C ARG A 55 -1.07 6.19 7.04
N LYS A 56 -0.34 6.63 8.06
CA LYS A 56 -0.91 6.99 9.36
C LYS A 56 -2.22 7.75 9.20
N VAL A 57 -3.26 7.29 9.90
CA VAL A 57 -4.57 7.95 9.97
C VAL A 57 -4.46 9.34 10.59
N GLU A 58 -5.27 10.27 10.12
CA GLU A 58 -5.23 11.67 10.57
C GLU A 58 -6.09 11.89 11.82
N GLU A 59 -7.18 11.14 11.95
CA GLU A 59 -8.12 11.24 13.08
C GLU A 59 -8.65 9.86 13.51
N ALA A 60 -9.45 9.83 14.58
CA ALA A 60 -10.10 8.63 15.11
C ALA A 60 -9.15 7.41 15.33
N HIS A 61 -7.91 7.66 15.73
CA HIS A 61 -6.84 6.66 15.88
C HIS A 61 -7.29 5.43 16.69
N GLU A 62 -7.87 5.64 17.87
CA GLU A 62 -8.34 4.54 18.75
C GLU A 62 -9.38 3.67 18.05
N GLU A 63 -10.36 4.28 17.36
CA GLU A 63 -11.42 3.57 16.67
C GLU A 63 -10.88 2.75 15.50
N VAL A 64 -9.97 3.33 14.71
CA VAL A 64 -9.33 2.62 13.62
C VAL A 64 -8.50 1.45 14.17
N TYR A 65 -7.64 1.68 15.16
CA TYR A 65 -6.79 0.61 15.68
C TYR A 65 -7.59 -0.51 16.34
N LYS A 66 -8.68 -0.18 17.05
CA LYS A 66 -9.61 -1.17 17.58
C LYS A 66 -10.26 -1.99 16.45
N LEU A 67 -10.66 -1.35 15.35
CA LEU A 67 -11.19 -2.03 14.17
C LEU A 67 -10.16 -2.99 13.56
N LEU A 68 -8.90 -2.57 13.42
CA LEU A 68 -7.82 -3.39 12.87
C LEU A 68 -7.55 -4.62 13.76
N LEU A 69 -7.48 -4.41 15.09
CA LEU A 69 -7.29 -5.50 16.05
C LEU A 69 -8.46 -6.50 16.04
N GLN A 70 -9.70 -6.01 15.89
CA GLN A 70 -10.87 -6.87 15.73
C GLN A 70 -10.86 -7.64 14.40
N ALA A 71 -10.38 -7.02 13.32
CA ALA A 71 -10.23 -7.69 12.04
C ALA A 71 -9.19 -8.83 12.12
N ASN A 72 -8.09 -8.62 12.86
CA ASN A 72 -7.03 -9.61 13.07
C ASN A 72 -7.51 -10.91 13.70
N TRP A 73 -8.59 -10.88 14.51
CA TRP A 73 -9.18 -12.09 15.09
C TRP A 73 -9.60 -13.12 14.04
N ARG A 74 -10.00 -12.66 12.86
CA ARG A 74 -10.48 -13.51 11.77
C ARG A 74 -9.43 -13.77 10.69
N SER A 75 -8.28 -13.09 10.76
CA SER A 75 -7.29 -13.15 9.69
C SER A 75 -6.44 -14.41 9.77
N LEU A 76 -6.23 -15.05 8.62
CA LEU A 76 -5.35 -16.21 8.49
C LEU A 76 -3.98 -15.79 7.94
N GLY A 77 -2.92 -15.99 8.72
CA GLY A 77 -1.53 -15.86 8.27
C GLY A 77 -0.99 -14.42 8.14
N VAL A 78 -1.84 -13.44 7.82
CA VAL A 78 -1.49 -12.01 7.76
C VAL A 78 -2.32 -11.18 8.72
N HIS A 79 -1.71 -10.19 9.36
CA HIS A 79 -2.35 -9.36 10.36
C HIS A 79 -2.03 -7.89 10.14
N TYR A 80 -2.98 -7.01 10.49
CA TYR A 80 -2.74 -5.58 10.55
C TYR A 80 -1.71 -5.25 11.62
N THR A 81 -0.75 -4.42 11.25
CA THR A 81 0.34 -3.92 12.07
C THR A 81 0.56 -2.43 11.82
N LEU A 82 1.32 -1.80 12.70
CA LEU A 82 1.78 -0.42 12.57
C LEU A 82 3.31 -0.42 12.52
N ASP A 83 3.88 0.40 11.65
CA ASP A 83 5.32 0.69 11.67
C ASP A 83 5.66 1.80 12.68
N HIS A 84 6.90 2.28 12.69
CA HIS A 84 7.33 3.38 13.57
C HIS A 84 6.65 4.72 13.24
N ASN A 85 6.19 4.92 12.00
CA ASN A 85 5.46 6.11 11.58
C ASN A 85 3.94 5.99 11.85
N ASN A 86 3.49 4.82 12.31
CA ASN A 86 2.10 4.41 12.45
C ASN A 86 1.37 4.24 11.10
N ASP A 87 2.13 4.00 10.03
CA ASP A 87 1.59 3.53 8.76
C ASP A 87 1.06 2.11 8.93
N ILE A 88 -0.05 1.81 8.25
CA ILE A 88 -0.77 0.55 8.42
C ILE A 88 -0.33 -0.44 7.34
N TYR A 89 0.08 -1.63 7.80
CA TYR A 89 0.50 -2.75 6.95
C TYR A 89 -0.26 -4.02 7.29
N LEU A 90 -0.47 -4.89 6.29
CA LEU A 90 -0.70 -6.31 6.52
C LEU A 90 0.63 -7.05 6.48
N VAL A 91 0.92 -7.81 7.53
CA VAL A 91 2.20 -8.53 7.68
C VAL A 91 1.95 -9.99 8.06
N GLY A 92 2.66 -10.90 7.40
CA GLY A 92 2.73 -12.31 7.77
C GLY A 92 4.17 -12.82 7.70
N GLN A 93 4.51 -13.77 8.56
CA GLN A 93 5.82 -14.44 8.56
C GLN A 93 5.62 -15.94 8.41
N PHE A 94 6.29 -16.53 7.43
CA PHE A 94 6.02 -17.89 6.97
C PHE A 94 7.30 -18.72 6.91
N PRO A 95 7.26 -20.01 7.27
CA PRO A 95 8.43 -20.89 7.25
C PRO A 95 8.80 -21.31 5.83
N ASP A 96 10.02 -21.83 5.66
CA ASP A 96 10.49 -22.34 4.37
C ASP A 96 9.72 -23.59 3.87
N SER A 97 8.91 -24.19 4.74
CA SER A 97 8.00 -25.30 4.41
C SER A 97 6.68 -24.84 3.78
N THR A 98 6.45 -23.54 3.60
CA THR A 98 5.25 -23.00 2.96
C THR A 98 5.11 -23.51 1.53
N THR A 99 3.89 -23.91 1.17
CA THR A 99 3.59 -24.50 -0.14
C THR A 99 3.03 -23.47 -1.12
N ALA A 100 3.01 -23.81 -2.41
CA ALA A 100 2.38 -22.99 -3.45
C ALA A 100 0.88 -22.70 -3.16
N ASP A 101 0.16 -23.68 -2.62
CA ASP A 101 -1.25 -23.52 -2.22
C ASP A 101 -1.40 -22.53 -1.05
N ASP A 102 -0.47 -22.55 -0.10
CA ASP A 102 -0.46 -21.60 1.01
C ASP A 102 -0.23 -20.17 0.50
N ILE A 103 0.66 -19.98 -0.48
CA ILE A 103 0.90 -18.67 -1.10
C ILE A 103 -0.37 -18.12 -1.73
N GLN A 104 -1.10 -18.93 -2.49
CA GLN A 104 -2.37 -18.52 -3.07
C GLN A 104 -3.38 -18.08 -2.00
N ARG A 105 -3.46 -18.82 -0.88
CA ARG A 105 -4.33 -18.47 0.26
C ARG A 105 -3.89 -17.17 0.93
N ILE A 106 -2.58 -16.98 1.12
CA ILE A 106 -2.01 -15.77 1.73
C ILE A 106 -2.32 -14.54 0.87
N LEU A 107 -2.05 -14.61 -0.43
CA LEU A 107 -2.31 -13.50 -1.36
C LEU A 107 -3.81 -13.21 -1.47
N GLY A 108 -4.65 -14.23 -1.55
CA GLY A 108 -6.10 -14.07 -1.49
C GLY A 108 -6.56 -13.40 -0.18
N GLN A 109 -5.96 -13.76 0.96
CA GLN A 109 -6.27 -13.13 2.23
C GLN A 109 -5.84 -11.66 2.28
N VAL A 110 -4.65 -11.33 1.76
CA VAL A 110 -4.18 -9.95 1.66
C VAL A 110 -5.13 -9.12 0.83
N LEU A 111 -5.54 -9.63 -0.34
CA LEU A 111 -6.46 -8.94 -1.23
C LEU A 111 -7.82 -8.70 -0.55
N GLU A 112 -8.40 -9.74 0.04
CA GLU A 112 -9.69 -9.65 0.73
C GLU A 112 -9.64 -8.63 1.87
N ARG A 113 -8.60 -8.65 2.72
CA ARG A 113 -8.47 -7.72 3.83
C ARG A 113 -8.28 -6.29 3.35
N ALA A 114 -7.39 -6.10 2.37
CA ALA A 114 -7.15 -4.80 1.77
C ALA A 114 -8.46 -4.20 1.25
N ASP A 115 -9.25 -4.92 0.45
CA ASP A 115 -10.51 -4.39 -0.08
C ASP A 115 -11.65 -4.30 0.95
N ALA A 116 -11.76 -5.25 1.89
CA ALA A 116 -12.87 -5.26 2.85
C ALA A 116 -12.81 -4.07 3.83
N ASP A 117 -11.61 -3.76 4.32
CA ASP A 117 -11.45 -2.75 5.37
C ASP A 117 -11.01 -1.38 4.84
N PHE A 118 -10.58 -1.25 3.58
CA PHE A 118 -10.11 0.03 3.02
C PHE A 118 -11.05 1.20 3.27
N ASN A 119 -12.30 1.11 2.80
CA ASN A 119 -13.27 2.19 2.99
C ASN A 119 -13.59 2.44 4.46
N ARG A 120 -13.56 1.39 5.30
CA ARG A 120 -13.85 1.49 6.73
C ARG A 120 -12.73 2.23 7.48
N ILE A 121 -11.49 2.06 7.04
CA ILE A 121 -10.32 2.81 7.52
C ILE A 121 -10.43 4.25 7.05
N LEU A 122 -10.66 4.49 5.76
CA LEU A 122 -10.74 5.83 5.18
C LEU A 122 -11.87 6.68 5.79
N GLU A 123 -13.06 6.11 5.91
CA GLU A 123 -14.24 6.79 6.47
C GLU A 123 -14.02 7.26 7.91
N ARG A 124 -13.23 6.52 8.70
CA ARG A 124 -12.94 6.87 10.10
C ARG A 124 -11.71 7.76 10.22
N GLY A 125 -10.62 7.37 9.56
CA GLY A 125 -9.29 7.95 9.76
C GLY A 125 -9.01 9.20 8.94
N PHE A 126 -9.87 9.51 7.95
CA PHE A 126 -9.67 10.59 6.97
C PHE A 126 -10.97 11.34 6.65
N ALA A 127 -11.99 11.27 7.51
CA ALA A 127 -13.31 11.86 7.26
C ALA A 127 -13.25 13.35 6.92
N SER A 128 -12.46 14.11 7.68
CA SER A 128 -12.26 15.54 7.54
C SER A 128 -11.57 15.87 6.20
N SER A 129 -10.51 15.15 5.85
CA SER A 129 -9.81 15.33 4.57
C SER A 129 -10.68 14.94 3.37
N ILE A 130 -11.50 13.89 3.50
CA ILE A 130 -12.49 13.52 2.47
C ILE A 130 -13.56 14.63 2.30
N ARG A 131 -14.02 15.25 3.39
CA ARG A 131 -14.94 16.40 3.32
C ARG A 131 -14.32 17.60 2.62
N HIS A 132 -13.05 17.91 2.92
CA HIS A 132 -12.33 19.00 2.26
C HIS A 132 -12.12 18.72 0.77
N GLU A 133 -11.76 17.49 0.38
CA GLU A 133 -11.63 17.08 -1.02
C GLU A 133 -12.98 17.19 -1.76
N TRP A 134 -14.09 16.77 -1.14
CA TRP A 134 -15.44 17.02 -1.67
C TRP A 134 -15.69 18.51 -1.91
N ALA A 135 -15.43 19.37 -0.92
CA ALA A 135 -15.64 20.81 -1.03
C ALA A 135 -14.79 21.42 -2.15
N TRP A 136 -13.52 21.03 -2.23
CA TRP A 136 -12.60 21.45 -3.27
C TRP A 136 -13.12 21.08 -4.66
N ARG A 137 -13.51 19.82 -4.87
CA ARG A 137 -14.03 19.37 -6.18
C ARG A 137 -15.32 20.09 -6.56
N LEU A 138 -16.26 20.23 -5.62
CA LEU A 138 -17.52 20.94 -5.85
C LEU A 138 -17.30 22.41 -6.19
N SER A 139 -16.35 23.08 -5.52
CA SER A 139 -16.05 24.50 -5.77
C SER A 139 -15.44 24.77 -7.15
N ARG A 140 -14.81 23.77 -7.77
CA ARG A 140 -14.12 23.88 -9.06
C ARG A 140 -14.83 23.15 -10.21
N GLY A 141 -15.93 22.46 -9.92
CA GLY A 141 -16.63 21.62 -10.91
C GLY A 141 -15.87 20.36 -11.32
N GLU A 142 -14.96 19.88 -10.46
CA GLU A 142 -14.17 18.69 -10.72
C GLU A 142 -15.00 17.40 -10.54
N PRO A 143 -14.72 16.31 -11.27
CA PRO A 143 -15.48 15.07 -11.16
C PRO A 143 -15.38 14.42 -9.78
N THR A 144 -16.49 13.96 -9.18
CA THR A 144 -16.50 13.37 -7.82
C THR A 144 -16.71 11.85 -7.80
N PHE A 145 -16.53 11.15 -8.93
CA PHE A 145 -16.81 9.71 -9.03
C PHE A 145 -15.98 8.86 -8.06
N ASN A 146 -14.72 9.24 -7.79
CA ASN A 146 -13.85 8.56 -6.83
C ASN A 146 -14.31 8.72 -5.36
N LEU A 147 -15.16 9.70 -5.08
CA LEU A 147 -15.72 9.94 -3.74
C LEU A 147 -17.08 9.28 -3.55
N ALA A 148 -17.59 8.54 -4.54
CA ALA A 148 -18.93 7.94 -4.50
C ALA A 148 -19.11 7.01 -3.29
N ALA A 149 -18.08 6.25 -2.91
CA ALA A 149 -18.08 5.40 -1.72
C ALA A 149 -18.27 6.18 -0.41
N PHE A 150 -17.99 7.49 -0.42
CA PHE A 150 -18.06 8.39 0.73
C PHE A 150 -19.12 9.48 0.52
N ALA A 151 -20.18 9.21 -0.23
CA ALA A 151 -21.25 10.18 -0.51
C ALA A 151 -21.92 10.72 0.75
N HIS A 152 -21.94 9.96 1.84
CA HIS A 152 -22.46 10.38 3.15
C HIS A 152 -21.58 11.43 3.83
N LEU A 153 -20.32 11.62 3.39
CA LEU A 153 -19.43 12.69 3.82
C LEU A 153 -19.51 13.93 2.92
N LYS A 154 -20.46 13.99 1.98
CA LYS A 154 -20.60 15.17 1.10
C LYS A 154 -21.00 16.40 1.95
N PRO A 155 -20.23 17.51 1.89
CA PRO A 155 -20.52 18.72 2.64
C PRO A 155 -21.75 19.45 2.08
N SER A 156 -22.43 20.19 2.94
CA SER A 156 -23.47 21.16 2.56
C SER A 156 -22.86 22.36 1.82
N GLU A 157 -23.69 23.14 1.12
CA GLU A 157 -23.25 24.34 0.38
C GLU A 157 -22.57 25.38 1.29
N ALA A 158 -23.07 25.52 2.52
CA ALA A 158 -22.45 26.37 3.54
C ALA A 158 -21.05 25.85 3.93
N GLU A 159 -20.89 24.54 4.10
CA GLU A 159 -19.59 23.92 4.39
C GLU A 159 -18.64 24.00 3.20
N VAL A 160 -19.12 23.86 1.96
CA VAL A 160 -18.27 24.05 0.76
C VAL A 160 -17.63 25.44 0.79
N SER A 161 -18.40 26.47 1.14
CA SER A 161 -17.90 27.85 1.22
C SER A 161 -16.85 28.06 2.33
N LEU A 162 -16.87 27.22 3.37
CA LEU A 162 -15.92 27.28 4.49
C LEU A 162 -14.68 26.42 4.27
N LEU A 163 -14.83 25.24 3.66
CA LEU A 163 -13.81 24.21 3.54
C LEU A 163 -13.04 24.29 2.22
N ALA A 164 -13.65 24.82 1.15
CA ALA A 164 -12.96 25.03 -0.11
C ALA A 164 -11.88 26.10 0.11
N PRO A 165 -10.60 25.75 -0.06
CA PRO A 165 -9.55 26.71 0.23
C PRO A 165 -9.52 27.80 -0.86
N PRO A 166 -9.04 29.01 -0.52
CA PRO A 166 -8.98 30.11 -1.48
C PRO A 166 -8.12 29.75 -2.70
N PRO A 167 -8.33 30.41 -3.86
CA PRO A 167 -7.63 30.08 -5.10
C PRO A 167 -6.10 30.03 -4.89
N GLY A 168 -5.49 28.85 -5.04
CA GLY A 168 -4.02 28.68 -5.00
C GLY A 168 -3.47 27.63 -4.01
N SER A 169 -4.26 27.06 -3.12
CA SER A 169 -3.78 26.00 -2.19
C SER A 169 -3.80 24.60 -2.81
N LYS A 170 -2.81 23.77 -2.49
CA LYS A 170 -2.80 22.33 -2.80
C LYS A 170 -3.45 21.54 -1.65
N LEU A 171 -4.26 20.53 -1.98
CA LEU A 171 -4.84 19.57 -1.03
C LEU A 171 -4.09 18.22 -1.09
N ALA A 172 -4.30 17.37 -0.08
CA ALA A 172 -3.70 16.05 0.11
C ALA A 172 -4.10 14.98 -0.94
N SER A 173 -4.47 15.39 -2.16
CA SER A 173 -4.58 14.50 -3.32
C SER A 173 -3.23 13.88 -3.68
N ASP A 174 -2.13 14.37 -3.11
CA ASP A 174 -0.80 13.77 -3.15
C ASP A 174 -0.70 12.61 -2.14
N ILE A 175 -1.68 11.67 -2.12
CA ILE A 175 -1.42 10.31 -1.64
C ILE A 175 -0.51 9.67 -2.70
N HIS A 176 0.70 10.19 -2.78
CA HIS A 176 1.82 9.66 -3.51
C HIS A 176 2.12 8.32 -2.86
N ASN A 177 1.95 7.25 -3.61
CA ASN A 177 2.58 5.98 -3.27
C ASN A 177 4.09 6.26 -3.30
N PRO A 178 4.83 6.28 -2.17
CA PRO A 178 6.21 6.77 -2.12
C PRO A 178 7.22 5.91 -2.89
N ARG A 179 6.75 5.01 -3.76
CA ARG A 179 7.54 4.11 -4.58
C ARG A 179 7.22 4.19 -6.08
N GLU A 180 6.44 5.19 -6.51
CA GLU A 180 6.24 5.45 -7.94
C GLU A 180 7.31 6.36 -8.56
N ASP A 181 8.18 6.97 -7.74
CA ASP A 181 9.26 7.88 -8.18
C ASP A 181 10.68 7.37 -7.82
N GLU A 182 11.03 6.13 -8.15
CA GLU A 182 12.46 5.82 -8.38
C GLU A 182 12.76 5.91 -9.88
N PRO A 183 13.70 6.78 -10.31
CA PRO A 183 14.04 6.90 -11.72
C PRO A 183 14.79 5.64 -12.18
N GLU A 184 14.46 5.18 -13.39
CA GLU A 184 15.23 4.19 -14.14
C GLU A 184 16.72 4.61 -14.17
N ASP A 185 17.56 3.96 -13.35
CA ASP A 185 19.00 4.19 -13.39
C ASP A 185 19.55 3.55 -14.68
N LYS A 186 19.89 4.41 -15.65
CA LYS A 186 20.53 3.98 -16.89
C LYS A 186 21.93 3.47 -16.57
N PRO A 187 22.34 2.30 -17.09
CA PRO A 187 23.69 1.81 -16.85
C PRO A 187 24.72 2.78 -17.43
N GLN A 188 25.58 3.33 -16.57
CA GLN A 188 26.75 4.08 -16.99
C GLN A 188 27.78 3.10 -17.57
N GLU A 189 28.13 3.31 -18.83
CA GLU A 189 29.22 2.61 -19.51
C GLU A 189 30.56 2.96 -18.84
N ASP A 190 31.13 2.00 -18.12
CA ASP A 190 32.49 2.09 -17.59
C ASP A 190 33.49 1.90 -18.74
N LYS A 191 34.20 2.97 -19.12
CA LYS A 191 35.35 2.88 -20.04
C LYS A 191 36.58 2.43 -19.25
N PRO A 192 37.34 1.43 -19.72
CA PRO A 192 38.55 0.99 -19.05
C PRO A 192 39.64 2.08 -19.13
N GLN A 193 40.20 2.46 -17.98
CA GLN A 193 41.37 3.33 -17.91
C GLN A 193 42.63 2.50 -18.15
N ASP A 194 43.34 2.86 -19.21
CA ASP A 194 44.67 2.36 -19.56
C ASP A 194 45.68 2.62 -18.43
N GLU A 195 46.21 1.54 -17.85
CA GLU A 195 47.48 1.56 -17.12
C GLU A 195 48.62 1.83 -18.11
N LYS A 196 49.33 2.94 -17.92
CA LYS A 196 50.71 3.10 -18.43
C LYS A 196 51.68 3.09 -17.25
N PRO A 197 52.73 2.24 -17.29
CA PRO A 197 53.74 2.17 -16.25
C PRO A 197 54.87 3.17 -16.53
N GLN A 198 55.47 3.74 -15.47
CA GLN A 198 56.79 4.39 -15.52
C GLN A 198 57.22 4.84 -14.11
N PRO A 199 58.54 5.03 -13.88
CA PRO A 199 59.68 4.17 -14.21
C PRO A 199 60.36 3.58 -12.96
#